data_AF-A0A7C4RF89-F1
#
_entry.id   AF-A0A7C4RF89-F1
#
_cell.length_a   1.000
_cell.length_b   1.000
_cell.length_c   1.000
_cell.angle_alpha   90.00
_cell.angle_beta   90.00
_cell.angle_gamma   90.00
#
_symmetry.space_group_name_H-M   'P 1'
#
loop_
_entity.id
_entity.type
_entity.pdbx_description
1 polymer ?
#
loop_
_entity_poly.entity_id
_entity_poly.type
_entity_poly.pdbx_seq_one_letter_code
_entity_poly.pdbx_strand_id
1 'polypeptide(L)'
;VADDIVKGRIRGRIVGWYHSHPGLGVFMSVDDLKTHQTLQQFDPNIVSIVVDPILNQIGYFKQNPLTRNVELFRPQIISRMPLRAEILEKSSGMVTVAIILSSILIIISLLLGSLILTVISLLLSKTVKVAESRKLINGKVVSWLISSINRLILNIDKSIDRLMEKMKDLNMEDYSTS
;
A
#
# COMPACT_ATOMS: atom_id res chain seq x y z
N VAL A 1 -9.74 -17.00 18.39
CA VAL A 1 -11.07 -16.58 17.90
C VAL A 1 -12.12 -17.69 18.03
N ALA A 2 -12.03 -18.82 17.29
CA ALA A 2 -13.05 -19.87 17.37
C ALA A 2 -13.21 -20.46 18.80
N ASP A 3 -12.09 -20.78 19.47
CA ASP A 3 -12.07 -21.23 20.87
C ASP A 3 -12.63 -20.17 21.84
N ASP A 4 -12.43 -18.88 21.56
CA ASP A 4 -12.95 -17.79 22.38
C ASP A 4 -14.48 -17.63 22.22
N ILE A 5 -15.01 -17.87 21.02
CA ILE A 5 -16.45 -17.90 20.75
C ILE A 5 -17.10 -19.09 21.48
N VAL A 6 -16.50 -20.28 21.37
CA VAL A 6 -17.01 -21.50 22.02
C VAL A 6 -16.98 -21.37 23.55
N LYS A 7 -15.94 -20.75 24.11
CA LYS A 7 -15.82 -20.49 25.56
C LYS A 7 -16.61 -19.26 26.05
N GLY A 8 -17.38 -18.60 25.18
CA GLY A 8 -18.20 -17.43 25.51
C GLY A 8 -17.40 -16.15 25.84
N ARG A 9 -16.10 -16.12 25.55
CA ARG A 9 -15.23 -14.94 25.71
C ARG A 9 -15.51 -13.89 24.63
N ILE A 10 -16.00 -14.31 23.47
CA ILE A 10 -16.44 -13.44 22.37
C ILE A 10 -17.88 -13.82 22.01
N ARG A 11 -18.80 -12.83 21.93
CA ARG A 11 -20.14 -13.06 21.40
C ARG A 11 -20.07 -13.29 19.89
N GLY A 12 -20.55 -14.44 19.44
CA GLY A 12 -20.61 -14.80 18.03
C GLY A 12 -21.12 -16.22 17.83
N ARG A 13 -21.32 -16.62 16.57
CA ARG A 13 -21.65 -17.99 16.19
C ARG A 13 -20.78 -18.41 15.01
N ILE A 14 -20.26 -19.63 15.06
CA ILE A 14 -19.55 -20.23 13.94
C ILE A 14 -20.60 -20.69 12.92
N VAL A 15 -20.60 -20.09 11.74
CA VAL A 15 -21.58 -20.39 10.66
C VAL A 15 -20.98 -21.23 9.54
N GLY A 16 -19.68 -21.46 9.56
CA GLY A 16 -18.98 -22.12 8.47
C GLY A 16 -17.47 -22.15 8.65
N TRP A 17 -16.81 -22.71 7.64
CA TRP A 17 -15.36 -22.76 7.54
C TRP A 17 -14.94 -22.59 6.08
N TYR A 18 -13.67 -22.26 5.88
CA TYR A 18 -13.12 -21.92 4.57
C TYR A 18 -11.71 -22.48 4.43
N HIS A 19 -11.37 -22.93 3.21
CA HIS A 19 -10.01 -23.27 2.81
C HIS A 19 -9.77 -23.04 1.31
N SER A 20 -8.52 -23.19 0.88
CA SER A 20 -8.11 -22.94 -0.51
C SER A 20 -7.56 -24.18 -1.20
N HIS A 21 -7.84 -24.30 -2.50
CA HIS A 21 -7.26 -25.31 -3.40
C HIS A 21 -6.53 -24.60 -4.56
N PRO A 22 -5.29 -24.12 -4.39
CA PRO A 22 -4.60 -23.36 -5.43
C PRO A 22 -4.31 -24.21 -6.69
N GLY A 23 -4.93 -23.87 -7.82
CA GLY A 23 -4.70 -24.50 -9.12
C GLY A 23 -5.34 -25.87 -9.32
N LEU A 24 -6.11 -26.37 -8.35
CA LEU A 24 -6.78 -27.68 -8.41
C LEU A 24 -8.28 -27.56 -8.70
N GLY A 25 -8.83 -26.35 -8.68
CA GLY A 25 -10.25 -26.08 -8.81
C GLY A 25 -11.04 -26.28 -7.53
N VAL A 26 -12.36 -26.13 -7.66
CA VAL A 26 -13.29 -26.05 -6.53
C VAL A 26 -14.07 -27.37 -6.39
N PHE A 27 -13.72 -28.14 -5.36
CA PHE A 27 -14.34 -29.42 -5.00
C PHE A 27 -14.09 -29.73 -3.52
N MET A 28 -14.83 -30.70 -2.98
CA MET A 28 -14.60 -31.25 -1.64
C MET A 28 -13.80 -32.54 -1.76
N SER A 29 -12.57 -32.56 -1.22
CA SER A 29 -11.77 -33.77 -1.11
C SER A 29 -12.32 -34.71 -0.03
N VAL A 30 -11.79 -35.94 0.05
CA VAL A 30 -12.18 -36.92 1.08
C VAL A 30 -11.94 -36.38 2.49
N ASP A 31 -10.83 -35.66 2.70
CA ASP A 31 -10.52 -35.11 4.02
C ASP A 31 -11.34 -33.84 4.34
N ASP A 32 -11.69 -33.05 3.32
CA ASP A 32 -12.63 -31.93 3.46
C ASP A 32 -14.00 -32.43 3.90
N LEU A 33 -14.47 -33.53 3.31
CA LEU A 33 -15.75 -34.16 3.66
C LEU A 33 -15.75 -34.63 5.12
N LYS A 34 -14.70 -35.31 5.58
CA LYS A 34 -14.60 -35.75 6.99
C LYS A 34 -14.61 -34.56 7.96
N THR A 35 -13.86 -33.51 7.61
CA THR A 35 -13.81 -32.28 8.40
C THR A 35 -15.18 -31.61 8.45
N HIS A 36 -15.86 -31.50 7.30
CA HIS A 36 -17.18 -30.92 7.22
C HIS A 36 -18.23 -31.71 8.03
N GLN A 37 -18.20 -33.04 7.96
CA GLN A 37 -19.06 -33.91 8.75
C GLN A 37 -18.84 -33.75 10.25
N THR A 38 -17.57 -33.64 10.66
CA THR A 38 -17.22 -33.42 12.08
C THR A 38 -17.75 -32.08 12.56
N LEU A 39 -17.62 -31.03 11.76
CA LEU A 39 -18.12 -29.70 12.10
C LEU A 39 -19.65 -29.65 12.16
N GLN A 40 -20.34 -30.31 11.23
CA GLN A 40 -21.80 -30.36 11.22
C GLN A 40 -22.44 -31.07 12.43
N GLN A 41 -21.66 -31.83 13.21
CA GLN A 41 -22.13 -32.37 14.49
C GLN A 41 -22.44 -31.26 15.51
N PHE A 42 -21.79 -30.10 15.39
CA PHE A 42 -22.00 -28.94 16.26
C PHE A 42 -23.16 -28.05 15.79
N ASP A 43 -23.31 -27.85 14.48
CA ASP A 43 -24.45 -27.16 13.88
C ASP A 43 -24.69 -27.69 12.45
N PRO A 44 -25.87 -28.26 12.14
CA PRO A 44 -26.17 -28.80 10.80
C PRO A 44 -26.23 -27.72 9.71
N ASN A 45 -26.22 -26.44 10.07
CA ASN A 45 -26.22 -25.32 9.13
C ASN A 45 -24.83 -24.82 8.75
N ILE A 46 -23.76 -25.46 9.23
CA ILE A 46 -22.39 -25.12 8.84
C ILE A 46 -22.22 -25.28 7.32
N VAL A 47 -21.64 -24.25 6.70
CA VAL A 47 -21.29 -24.19 5.28
C VAL A 47 -19.76 -24.28 5.12
N SER A 48 -19.28 -24.95 4.08
CA SER A 48 -17.87 -24.93 3.68
C SER A 48 -17.71 -24.04 2.43
N ILE A 49 -16.64 -23.25 2.39
CA ILE A 49 -16.26 -22.46 1.23
C ILE A 49 -14.89 -22.94 0.74
N VAL A 50 -14.78 -23.23 -0.55
CA VAL A 50 -13.50 -23.54 -1.21
C VAL A 50 -13.21 -22.46 -2.24
N VAL A 51 -12.04 -21.85 -2.15
CA VAL A 51 -11.57 -20.86 -3.16
C VAL A 51 -10.31 -21.37 -3.83
N ASP A 52 -10.29 -21.29 -5.15
CA ASP A 52 -9.07 -21.40 -5.94
C ASP A 52 -8.66 -19.99 -6.40
N PRO A 53 -7.65 -19.37 -5.77
CA PRO A 53 -7.22 -18.02 -6.15
C PRO A 53 -6.48 -17.99 -7.50
N ILE A 54 -5.93 -19.12 -7.96
CA ILE A 54 -5.21 -19.20 -9.24
C ILE A 54 -6.21 -19.25 -10.38
N LEU A 55 -7.27 -20.06 -10.23
CA LEU A 55 -8.32 -20.19 -11.24
C LEU A 55 -9.46 -19.17 -11.06
N ASN A 56 -9.38 -18.31 -10.05
CA ASN A 56 -10.40 -17.33 -9.67
C ASN A 56 -11.81 -17.96 -9.51
N GLN A 57 -11.87 -19.08 -8.81
CA GLN A 57 -13.11 -19.83 -8.56
C GLN A 57 -13.46 -19.85 -7.08
N ILE A 58 -14.76 -19.86 -6.79
CA ILE A 58 -15.30 -20.03 -5.45
C ILE A 58 -16.48 -21.00 -5.50
N GLY A 59 -16.57 -21.87 -4.50
CA GLY A 59 -17.71 -22.77 -4.31
C GLY A 59 -18.15 -22.80 -2.87
N TYR A 60 -19.45 -22.94 -2.70
CA TYR A 60 -20.11 -23.08 -1.42
C TYR A 60 -20.68 -24.48 -1.34
N PHE A 61 -20.36 -25.19 -0.26
CA PHE A 61 -20.77 -26.57 -0.06
C PHE A 61 -21.57 -26.69 1.22
N LYS A 62 -22.70 -27.38 1.13
CA LYS A 62 -23.45 -27.83 2.29
C LYS A 62 -23.75 -29.31 2.11
N GLN A 63 -23.44 -30.09 3.13
CA GLN A 63 -23.82 -31.50 3.16
C GLN A 63 -25.18 -31.65 3.83
N ASN A 64 -26.06 -32.45 3.22
CA ASN A 64 -27.30 -32.86 3.83
C ASN A 64 -27.00 -33.89 4.94
N PRO A 65 -27.38 -33.65 6.20
CA PRO A 65 -27.03 -34.52 7.31
C PRO A 65 -27.71 -35.90 7.24
N LEU A 66 -28.83 -36.03 6.52
CA LEU A 66 -29.59 -37.27 6.40
C LEU A 66 -29.11 -38.13 5.23
N THR A 67 -28.87 -37.52 4.07
CA THR A 67 -28.48 -38.25 2.85
C THR A 67 -26.97 -38.31 2.65
N ARG A 68 -26.20 -37.51 3.41
CA ARG A 68 -24.76 -37.27 3.23
C ARG A 68 -24.37 -36.77 1.83
N ASN A 69 -25.34 -36.41 1.00
CA ASN A 69 -25.07 -35.78 -0.28
C ASN A 69 -24.53 -34.38 -0.04
N VAL A 70 -23.45 -34.04 -0.76
CA VAL A 70 -22.92 -32.69 -0.78
C VAL A 70 -23.52 -31.94 -1.94
N GLU A 71 -24.20 -30.85 -1.63
CA GLU A 71 -24.72 -29.94 -2.62
C GLU A 71 -23.72 -28.82 -2.82
N LEU A 72 -23.20 -28.71 -4.04
CA LEU A 72 -22.48 -27.54 -4.50
C LEU A 72 -23.52 -26.45 -4.80
N PHE A 73 -23.58 -25.44 -3.94
CA PHE A 73 -24.30 -24.22 -4.23
C PHE A 73 -23.43 -23.37 -5.15
N ARG A 74 -23.57 -23.59 -6.47
CA ARG A 74 -23.21 -22.56 -7.43
C ARG A 74 -24.36 -21.56 -7.45
N PRO A 75 -24.14 -20.27 -7.13
CA PRO A 75 -25.10 -19.26 -7.54
C PRO A 75 -25.20 -19.34 -9.07
N GLN A 76 -26.37 -19.75 -9.59
CA GLN A 76 -26.64 -19.77 -11.04
C GLN A 76 -26.64 -18.36 -11.67
N ILE A 77 -26.41 -17.32 -10.85
CA ILE A 77 -26.20 -15.94 -11.29
C ILE A 77 -24.93 -15.40 -10.62
N ILE A 78 -23.77 -15.86 -11.12
CA ILE A 78 -22.65 -14.94 -11.37
C ILE A 78 -22.24 -15.15 -12.83
N SER A 79 -23.20 -14.97 -13.73
CA SER A 79 -22.87 -14.62 -15.11
C SER A 79 -22.28 -13.21 -15.03
N ARG A 80 -20.95 -13.12 -15.00
CA ARG A 80 -20.16 -11.87 -15.06
C ARG A 80 -20.58 -10.81 -14.03
N MET A 81 -20.13 -10.94 -12.78
CA MET A 81 -19.76 -9.71 -12.06
C MET A 81 -18.29 -9.41 -12.41
N PRO A 82 -17.98 -8.42 -13.26
CA PRO A 82 -16.64 -7.85 -13.33
C PRO A 82 -16.51 -6.86 -12.16
N LEU A 83 -16.72 -7.30 -10.91
CA LEU A 83 -16.70 -6.41 -9.75
C LEU A 83 -15.45 -6.63 -8.90
N ARG A 84 -14.28 -6.53 -9.56
CA ARG A 84 -13.02 -6.08 -8.94
C ARG A 84 -11.88 -6.06 -9.93
N ALA A 85 -11.78 -7.04 -10.83
CA ALA A 85 -10.64 -7.13 -11.77
C ALA A 85 -10.59 -5.95 -12.74
N GLU A 86 -11.70 -5.54 -13.37
CA GLU A 86 -11.68 -4.45 -14.35
C GLU A 86 -11.50 -3.06 -13.72
N ILE A 87 -12.07 -2.84 -12.52
CA ILE A 87 -11.84 -1.60 -11.76
C ILE A 87 -10.42 -1.58 -11.19
N LEU A 88 -9.87 -2.71 -10.72
CA LEU A 88 -8.49 -2.79 -10.25
C LEU A 88 -7.49 -2.72 -11.40
N GLU A 89 -7.79 -3.24 -12.59
CA GLU A 89 -6.92 -3.16 -13.77
C GLU A 89 -6.92 -1.73 -14.34
N LYS A 90 -8.08 -1.07 -14.39
CA LYS A 90 -8.17 0.34 -14.82
C LYS A 90 -7.62 1.32 -13.77
N SER A 91 -7.86 1.05 -12.48
CA SER A 91 -7.30 1.83 -11.36
C SER A 91 -5.79 1.62 -11.26
N SER A 92 -5.31 0.38 -11.35
CA SER A 92 -3.86 0.08 -11.36
C SER A 92 -3.19 0.72 -12.56
N GLY A 93 -3.81 0.71 -13.75
CA GLY A 93 -3.31 1.45 -14.91
C GLY A 93 -3.09 2.94 -14.62
N MET A 94 -4.07 3.63 -14.02
CA MET A 94 -3.91 5.04 -13.67
C MET A 94 -2.89 5.27 -12.56
N VAL A 95 -2.85 4.42 -11.53
CA VAL A 95 -1.87 4.49 -10.44
C VAL A 95 -0.45 4.27 -10.98
N THR A 96 -0.26 3.28 -11.86
CA THR A 96 1.01 3.03 -12.54
C THR A 96 1.43 4.20 -13.41
N VAL A 97 0.50 4.78 -14.18
CA VAL A 97 0.77 6.00 -14.98
C VAL A 97 1.16 7.18 -14.07
N ALA A 98 0.46 7.38 -12.96
CA ALA A 98 0.77 8.44 -12.01
C ALA A 98 2.18 8.26 -11.41
N ILE A 99 2.53 7.04 -10.97
CA ILE A 99 3.87 6.71 -10.45
C ILE A 99 4.95 6.95 -11.52
N ILE A 100 4.70 6.54 -12.76
CA ILE A 100 5.65 6.76 -13.87
C ILE A 100 5.85 8.26 -14.11
N LEU A 101 4.76 9.03 -14.20
CA LEU A 101 4.83 10.48 -14.40
C LEU A 101 5.55 11.19 -13.25
N SER A 102 5.23 10.84 -11.99
CA SER A 102 5.92 11.35 -10.81
C SER A 102 7.42 11.02 -10.85
N SER A 103 7.77 9.80 -11.23
CA SER A 103 9.18 9.36 -11.36
C SER A 103 9.92 10.18 -12.43
N ILE A 104 9.31 10.41 -13.58
CA ILE A 104 9.87 11.24 -14.66
C ILE A 104 10.08 12.69 -14.18
N LEU A 105 9.10 13.27 -13.49
CA LEU A 105 9.20 14.63 -12.95
C LEU A 105 10.34 14.77 -11.94
N ILE A 106 10.52 13.78 -11.07
CA ILE A 106 11.63 13.75 -10.10
C ILE A 106 12.97 13.70 -10.83
N ILE A 107 13.11 12.82 -11.83
CA ILE A 107 14.35 12.70 -12.62
C ILE A 107 14.67 14.02 -13.33
N ILE A 108 13.69 14.62 -14.01
CA ILE A 108 13.86 15.92 -14.68
C ILE A 108 14.31 16.98 -13.67
N SER A 109 13.67 17.04 -12.49
CA SER A 109 14.02 18.02 -11.45
C SER A 109 15.45 17.84 -10.94
N LEU A 110 15.89 16.60 -10.74
CA LEU A 110 17.28 16.31 -10.32
C LEU A 110 18.30 16.67 -11.39
N LEU A 111 18.01 16.37 -12.66
CA LEU A 111 18.88 16.70 -13.79
C LEU A 111 19.01 18.21 -13.99
N LEU A 112 17.90 18.94 -14.05
CA LEU A 112 17.92 20.41 -14.16
C LEU A 112 18.61 21.06 -12.95
N GLY A 113 18.31 20.59 -11.73
CA GLY A 113 18.95 21.09 -10.52
C GLY A 113 20.47 20.91 -10.54
N SER A 114 20.95 19.70 -10.89
CA SER A 114 22.38 19.42 -10.99
C SER A 114 23.07 20.24 -12.07
N LEU A 115 22.43 20.45 -13.23
CA LEU A 115 22.96 21.30 -14.30
C LEU A 115 23.10 22.75 -13.85
N ILE A 116 22.05 23.32 -13.24
CA ILE A 116 22.05 24.70 -12.74
C ILE A 116 23.15 24.87 -11.68
N LEU A 117 23.25 23.96 -10.72
CA LEU A 117 24.29 24.00 -9.68
C LEU A 117 25.70 23.92 -10.28
N THR A 118 25.89 23.10 -11.32
CA THR A 118 27.17 22.98 -12.01
C THR A 118 27.55 24.27 -12.73
N VAL A 119 26.61 24.90 -13.45
CA VAL A 119 26.84 26.19 -14.13
C VAL A 119 27.18 27.28 -13.11
N ILE A 120 26.42 27.38 -12.02
CA ILE A 120 26.69 28.34 -10.94
C ILE A 120 28.08 28.09 -10.34
N SER A 121 28.43 26.83 -10.07
CA SER A 121 29.74 26.45 -9.53
C SER A 121 30.89 26.84 -10.47
N LEU A 122 30.74 26.64 -11.77
CA LEU A 122 31.73 27.07 -12.77
C LEU A 122 31.86 28.60 -12.85
N LEU A 123 30.75 29.32 -12.83
CA LEU A 123 30.76 30.79 -12.82
C LEU A 123 31.43 31.33 -11.56
N LEU A 124 31.10 30.78 -10.39
CA LEU A 124 31.72 31.13 -9.11
C LEU A 124 33.22 30.81 -9.11
N SER A 125 33.62 29.64 -9.62
CA SER A 125 35.04 29.29 -9.75
C SER A 125 35.81 30.31 -10.60
N LYS A 126 35.23 30.74 -11.73
CA LYS A 126 35.82 31.78 -12.58
C LYS A 126 35.91 33.13 -11.86
N THR A 127 34.85 33.58 -11.20
CA THR A 127 34.86 34.88 -10.51
C THR A 127 35.84 34.89 -9.35
N VAL A 128 35.93 33.81 -8.58
CA VAL A 128 36.89 33.64 -7.48
C VAL A 128 38.33 33.70 -8.00
N LYS A 129 38.67 32.96 -9.07
CA LYS A 129 40.02 33.00 -9.67
C LYS A 129 40.42 34.40 -10.12
N VAL A 130 39.48 35.16 -10.71
CA VAL A 130 39.72 36.57 -11.12
C VAL A 130 39.93 37.46 -9.90
N ALA A 131 39.12 37.30 -8.85
CA ALA A 131 39.24 38.08 -7.63
C ALA A 131 40.53 37.78 -6.84
N GLU A 132 40.96 36.51 -6.81
CA GLU A 132 42.24 36.07 -6.23
C GLU A 132 43.42 36.67 -6.99
N SER A 133 43.39 36.63 -8.33
CA SER A 133 44.42 37.25 -9.19
C SER A 133 44.54 38.76 -8.93
N ARG A 134 43.46 39.40 -8.51
CA ARG A 134 43.41 40.84 -8.15
C ARG A 134 43.68 41.12 -6.67
N LYS A 135 43.98 40.10 -5.84
CA LYS A 135 44.12 40.17 -4.37
C LYS A 135 42.92 40.83 -3.66
N LEU A 136 41.72 40.70 -4.24
CA LEU A 136 40.49 41.30 -3.70
C LEU A 136 39.87 40.46 -2.58
N ILE A 137 40.23 39.17 -2.49
CA ILE A 137 39.75 38.26 -1.46
C ILE A 137 40.66 38.39 -0.24
N ASN A 138 40.13 38.92 0.86
CA ASN A 138 40.80 39.00 2.16
C ASN A 138 39.99 38.26 3.23
N GLY A 139 40.60 38.05 4.41
CA GLY A 139 39.95 37.31 5.50
C GLY A 139 38.62 37.91 5.99
N LYS A 140 38.40 39.23 5.83
CA LYS A 140 37.13 39.87 6.18
C LYS A 140 36.01 39.47 5.22
N VAL A 141 36.28 39.40 3.92
CA VAL A 141 35.31 38.96 2.90
C VAL A 141 34.93 37.49 3.11
N VAL A 142 35.91 36.62 3.39
CA VAL A 142 35.66 35.20 3.67
C VAL A 142 34.82 35.02 4.93
N SER A 143 35.16 35.72 6.02
CA SER A 143 34.39 35.69 7.28
C SER A 143 32.95 36.17 7.10
N TRP A 144 32.75 37.25 6.33
CA TRP A 144 31.41 37.75 5.98
C TRP A 144 30.60 36.72 5.18
N LEU A 145 31.22 36.05 4.20
CA LEU A 145 30.56 35.00 3.41
C LEU A 145 30.13 33.81 4.28
N ILE A 146 31.02 33.31 5.15
CA ILE A 146 30.70 32.22 6.08
C ILE A 146 29.53 32.61 6.98
N SER A 147 29.53 33.82 7.53
CA SER A 147 28.45 34.33 8.36
C SER A 147 27.12 34.42 7.60
N SER A 148 27.14 34.87 6.34
CA SER A 148 25.95 34.92 5.47
C SER A 148 25.41 33.54 5.14
N ILE A 149 26.28 32.57 4.82
CA ILE A 149 25.88 31.18 4.56
C ILE A 149 25.24 30.57 5.81
N ASN A 150 25.84 30.73 6.99
CA ASN A 150 25.29 30.21 8.24
C ASN A 150 23.90 30.79 8.57
N ARG A 151 23.67 32.10 8.34
CA ARG A 151 22.34 32.71 8.49
C ARG A 151 21.31 32.08 7.54
N LEU A 152 21.73 31.81 6.31
CA LEU A 152 20.85 31.24 5.29
C LEU A 152 20.47 29.79 5.64
N ILE A 153 21.45 28.99 6.09
CA ILE A 153 21.21 27.62 6.60
C ILE A 153 20.19 27.64 7.74
N LEU A 154 20.37 28.51 8.74
CA LEU A 154 19.43 28.64 9.87
C LEU A 154 18.01 29.06 9.43
N ASN A 155 17.89 29.90 8.41
CA ASN A 155 16.58 30.30 7.89
C ASN A 155 15.88 29.17 7.12
N ILE A 156 16.64 28.35 6.39
CA ILE A 156 16.11 27.16 5.73
C ILE A 156 15.62 26.16 6.78
N ASP A 157 16.42 25.88 7.81
CA ASP A 157 16.09 24.94 8.89
C ASP A 157 14.76 25.31 9.57
N LYS A 158 14.61 26.57 9.97
CA LYS A 158 13.34 27.11 10.51
C LYS A 158 12.17 27.02 9.54
N SER A 159 12.42 27.04 8.24
CA SER A 159 11.35 26.94 7.24
C SER A 159 10.92 25.50 7.04
N ILE A 160 11.87 24.55 7.12
CA ILE A 160 11.59 23.12 7.14
C ILE A 160 10.77 22.76 8.38
N ASP A 161 11.17 23.22 9.57
CA ASP A 161 10.44 22.95 10.82
C ASP A 161 8.97 23.41 10.72
N ARG A 162 8.74 24.62 10.20
CA ARG A 162 7.39 25.16 9.99
C ARG A 162 6.57 24.36 8.98
N LEU A 163 7.19 23.82 7.93
CA LEU A 163 6.51 22.94 6.97
C LEU A 163 6.17 21.60 7.60
N MET A 164 7.09 21.03 8.39
CA MET A 164 6.88 19.78 9.11
C MET A 164 5.74 19.90 10.13
N GLU A 165 5.63 21.03 10.82
CA GLU A 165 4.54 21.31 11.75
C GLU A 165 3.19 21.40 11.02
N LYS A 166 3.11 22.18 9.92
CA LYS A 166 1.90 22.24 9.08
C LYS A 166 1.47 20.89 8.51
N MET A 167 2.42 20.04 8.13
CA MET A 167 2.11 18.69 7.61
C MET A 167 1.56 17.77 8.70
N LYS A 168 1.97 17.92 9.96
CA LYS A 168 1.39 17.16 11.08
C LYS A 168 -0.07 17.55 11.31
N ASP A 169 -0.37 18.84 11.26
CA ASP A 169 -1.74 19.35 11.45
C ASP A 169 -2.68 18.82 10.36
N LEU A 170 -2.23 18.81 9.11
CA LEU A 170 -3.01 18.28 7.98
C LEU A 170 -3.28 16.76 8.07
N ASN A 171 -2.35 15.98 8.61
CA ASN A 171 -2.55 14.53 8.79
C ASN A 171 -3.45 14.18 9.99
N MET A 172 -3.72 15.12 10.90
CA MET A 172 -4.59 14.89 12.06
C MET A 172 -6.07 15.17 11.78
N GLU A 173 -6.39 15.95 10.75
CA GLU A 173 -7.77 16.28 10.36
C GLU A 173 -8.51 15.09 9.70
N ASP A 174 -7.79 14.16 9.07
CA ASP A 174 -8.38 12.99 8.38
C ASP A 174 -8.83 11.86 9.33
N TYR A 175 -8.44 11.89 10.62
CA TYR A 175 -8.79 10.84 11.59
C TYR A 175 -9.88 11.24 12.60
N SER A 176 -10.37 12.48 12.59
CA SER A 176 -11.39 12.95 13.56
C SER A 176 -12.83 12.99 13.02
N THR A 177 -13.07 12.49 11.80
CA THR A 177 -14.42 12.37 11.22
C THR A 177 -14.72 10.92 10.85
N SER A 178 -14.86 10.05 11.85
CA SER A 178 -15.40 8.69 11.72
C SER A 178 -16.06 8.26 13.02
#